data_AF-A0A399INU1-F1
#
_entry.id   AF-A0A399INU1-F1
#
_cell.length_a   1.000
_cell.length_b   1.000
_cell.length_c   1.000
_cell.angle_alpha   90.00
_cell.angle_beta   90.00
_cell.angle_gamma   90.00
#
_symmetry.space_group_name_H-M   'P 1'
#
loop_
_entity.id
_entity.type
_entity.pdbx_description
1 polymer ?
#
loop_
_entity_poly.entity_id
_entity_poly.type
_entity_poly.pdbx_seq_one_letter_code
_entity_poly.pdbx_strand_id
1 'polypeptide(L)'
;MTPDMLPEPYGYYAKIIGMDNFCKMAEKLGGTTIYIPKYDSIFRNLRNEKIKKEFNGYNYQDLAIKYNVCERTVRNICDGVTPVIDGQINLFDNI
;
A
#
# COMPACT_ATOMS: atom_id res chain seq x y z
N MET A 1 -12.56 -29.41 2.90
CA MET A 1 -12.07 -28.78 4.15
C MET A 1 -12.68 -27.38 4.22
N THR A 2 -13.42 -27.04 5.27
CA THR A 2 -14.09 -25.74 5.38
C THR A 2 -13.31 -24.80 6.31
N PRO A 3 -13.38 -23.47 6.12
CA PRO A 3 -12.65 -22.51 6.95
C PRO A 3 -12.96 -22.63 8.45
N ASP A 4 -14.19 -22.98 8.82
CA ASP A 4 -14.63 -23.07 10.22
C ASP A 4 -14.00 -24.24 11.00
N MET A 5 -13.35 -25.16 10.31
CA MET A 5 -12.61 -26.27 10.94
C MET A 5 -11.19 -25.86 11.36
N LEU A 6 -10.71 -24.69 10.93
CA LEU A 6 -9.39 -24.17 11.29
C LEU A 6 -9.46 -23.33 12.57
N PRO A 7 -8.45 -23.41 13.45
CA PRO A 7 -8.34 -22.50 14.57
C PRO A 7 -8.13 -21.06 14.10
N GLU A 8 -8.60 -20.09 14.86
CA GLU A 8 -8.31 -18.68 14.57
C GLU A 8 -6.83 -18.35 14.81
N PRO A 9 -6.21 -17.45 14.02
CA PRO A 9 -6.82 -16.59 13.00
C PRO A 9 -6.90 -17.22 11.59
N TYR A 10 -6.55 -18.50 11.45
CA TYR A 10 -6.40 -19.15 10.14
C TYR A 10 -7.73 -19.37 9.41
N GLY A 11 -8.78 -19.67 10.17
CA GLY A 11 -10.15 -19.73 9.65
C GLY A 11 -10.59 -18.39 9.04
N TYR A 12 -10.34 -17.28 9.73
CA TYR A 12 -10.58 -15.94 9.20
C TYR A 12 -9.80 -15.66 7.91
N TYR A 13 -8.51 -16.01 7.86
CA TYR A 13 -7.71 -15.82 6.64
C TYR A 13 -8.27 -16.62 5.47
N ALA A 14 -8.61 -17.89 5.68
CA ALA A 14 -9.20 -18.73 4.65
C ALA A 14 -10.57 -18.23 4.16
N LYS A 15 -11.35 -17.54 5.00
CA LYS A 15 -12.58 -16.85 4.57
C LYS A 15 -12.30 -15.65 3.65
N ILE A 16 -11.20 -14.93 3.86
CA ILE A 16 -10.81 -13.77 3.04
C ILE A 16 -10.30 -14.20 1.66
N ILE A 17 -9.36 -15.16 1.63
CA ILE A 17 -8.63 -15.50 0.39
C ILE A 17 -9.10 -16.80 -0.28
N GLY A 18 -9.98 -17.55 0.39
CA GLY A 18 -10.41 -18.89 -0.01
C GLY A 18 -9.49 -19.99 0.53
N MET A 19 -10.07 -21.17 0.80
CA MET A 19 -9.35 -22.33 1.35
C MET A 19 -8.15 -22.75 0.50
N ASP A 20 -8.32 -22.82 -0.82
CA ASP A 20 -7.26 -23.30 -1.71
C ASP A 20 -6.03 -22.38 -1.71
N ASN A 21 -6.26 -21.06 -1.68
CA ASN A 21 -5.18 -20.09 -1.64
C ASN A 21 -4.51 -20.06 -0.26
N PHE A 22 -5.29 -20.23 0.81
CA PHE A 22 -4.75 -20.39 2.16
C PHE A 22 -3.83 -21.60 2.27
N CYS A 23 -4.24 -22.77 1.77
CA CYS A 23 -3.40 -23.97 1.78
C CYS A 23 -2.09 -23.76 1.00
N LYS A 24 -2.15 -23.17 -0.20
CA LYS A 24 -0.94 -22.84 -0.99
C LYS A 24 0.00 -21.88 -0.26
N MET A 25 -0.56 -20.88 0.44
CA MET A 25 0.21 -19.93 1.23
C MET A 25 0.88 -20.62 2.42
N ALA A 26 0.14 -21.44 3.17
CA ALA A 26 0.64 -22.18 4.32
C ALA A 26 1.72 -23.21 3.94
N GLU A 27 1.56 -23.90 2.81
CA GLU A 27 2.54 -24.85 2.29
C GLU A 27 3.88 -24.15 1.94
N LYS A 28 3.81 -22.98 1.28
CA LYS A 28 5.01 -22.30 0.78
C LYS A 28 5.71 -21.42 1.82
N LEU A 29 4.93 -20.82 2.73
CA LEU A 29 5.43 -19.79 3.66
C LEU A 29 5.28 -20.19 5.13
N GLY A 30 4.71 -21.36 5.42
CA GLY A 30 4.54 -21.86 6.78
C GLY A 30 5.85 -21.93 7.55
N GLY A 31 5.81 -21.57 8.84
CA GLY A 31 6.99 -21.51 9.71
C GLY A 31 7.83 -20.24 9.56
N THR A 32 7.53 -19.37 8.59
CA THR A 32 8.16 -18.05 8.46
C THR A 32 7.38 -16.98 9.23
N THR A 33 8.05 -15.89 9.61
CA THR A 33 7.40 -14.68 10.12
C THR A 33 7.13 -13.72 8.97
N ILE A 34 5.85 -13.50 8.66
CA ILE A 34 5.43 -12.59 7.59
C ILE A 34 4.81 -11.35 8.21
N TYR A 35 5.41 -10.19 7.97
CA TYR A 35 4.78 -8.91 8.24
C TYR A 35 3.82 -8.56 7.10
N ILE A 36 2.55 -8.28 7.42
CA ILE A 36 1.56 -7.78 6.47
C ILE A 36 1.45 -6.26 6.69
N PRO A 37 2.00 -5.42 5.78
CA PRO A 37 1.88 -3.97 5.90
C PRO A 37 0.43 -3.51 5.70
N LYS A 38 0.12 -2.29 6.15
CA LYS A 38 -1.14 -1.62 5.79
C LYS A 38 -1.28 -1.58 4.27
N TYR A 39 -2.49 -1.83 3.77
CA TYR A 39 -2.83 -1.86 2.35
C TYR A 39 -2.22 -0.68 1.58
N ASP A 40 -2.47 0.55 2.06
CA ASP A 40 -1.95 1.76 1.40
C ASP A 40 -0.42 1.81 1.35
N SER A 41 0.28 1.23 2.32
CA SER A 41 1.75 1.21 2.36
C SER A 41 2.33 0.29 1.28
N ILE A 42 1.67 -0.84 1.00
CA ILE A 42 2.11 -1.80 -0.03
C ILE A 42 2.03 -1.13 -1.41
N PHE A 43 0.92 -0.46 -1.68
CA PHE A 43 0.65 0.10 -3.00
C PHE A 43 1.15 1.53 -3.16
N ARG A 44 1.59 2.21 -2.09
CA ARG A 44 2.07 3.60 -2.15
C ARG A 44 3.14 3.79 -3.22
N ASN A 45 4.19 2.97 -3.20
CA ASN A 45 5.30 3.11 -4.14
C ASN A 45 4.83 2.84 -5.57
N LEU A 46 4.07 1.77 -5.79
CA LEU A 46 3.51 1.44 -7.10
C LEU A 46 2.58 2.54 -7.64
N ARG A 47 1.73 3.11 -6.78
CA ARG A 47 0.85 4.23 -7.12
C ARG A 47 1.66 5.47 -7.50
N ASN A 48 2.66 5.83 -6.69
CA ASN A 48 3.49 7.00 -6.95
C ASN A 48 4.26 6.87 -8.27
N GLU A 49 4.80 5.69 -8.55
CA GLU A 49 5.47 5.40 -9.84
C GLU A 49 4.51 5.49 -11.03
N LYS A 50 3.28 5.00 -10.88
CA LYS A 50 2.25 5.16 -11.94
C LYS A 50 1.86 6.63 -12.14
N ILE A 51 1.69 7.39 -11.05
CA ILE A 51 1.40 8.84 -11.11
C ILE A 51 2.51 9.56 -11.89
N LYS A 52 3.78 9.32 -11.59
CA LYS A 52 4.91 9.93 -12.31
C LYS A 52 4.93 9.56 -13.79
N LYS A 53 4.63 8.30 -14.13
CA LYS A 53 4.60 7.83 -15.52
C LYS A 53 3.44 8.41 -16.33
N GLU A 54 2.30 8.64 -15.70
CA GLU A 54 1.09 9.17 -16.34
C GLU A 54 1.03 10.71 -16.31
N PHE A 55 1.95 11.36 -15.62
CA PHE A 55 2.01 12.80 -15.51
C PHE A 55 2.48 13.45 -16.82
N ASN A 56 1.70 14.42 -17.32
CA ASN A 56 1.94 15.09 -18.60
C ASN A 56 2.33 16.58 -18.48
N GLY A 57 2.58 17.06 -17.26
CA GLY A 57 2.94 18.46 -16.97
C GLY A 57 1.80 19.30 -16.36
N TYR A 58 0.53 18.92 -16.58
CA TYR A 58 -0.61 19.72 -16.13
C TYR A 58 -1.83 18.91 -15.65
N ASN A 59 -1.86 17.58 -15.82
CA ASN A 59 -2.98 16.70 -15.43
C ASN A 59 -3.06 16.34 -13.92
N TYR A 60 -2.69 17.27 -13.03
CA TYR A 60 -2.66 17.01 -11.58
C TYR A 60 -4.02 16.59 -11.01
N GLN A 61 -5.08 17.29 -11.38
CA GLN A 61 -6.44 17.04 -10.89
C GLN A 61 -6.98 15.68 -11.37
N ASP A 62 -6.72 15.32 -12.62
CA ASP A 62 -7.16 14.04 -13.19
C ASP A 62 -6.49 12.86 -12.48
N LEU A 63 -5.19 12.97 -12.21
CA LEU A 63 -4.45 11.96 -11.45
C LEU A 63 -4.91 11.89 -9.99
N ALA A 64 -5.24 13.02 -9.37
CA ALA A 64 -5.76 13.08 -8.01
C ALA A 64 -7.08 12.28 -7.89
N ILE A 65 -8.00 12.48 -8.83
CA ILE A 65 -9.27 11.75 -8.91
C ILE A 65 -9.03 10.27 -9.20
N LYS A 66 -8.21 9.96 -10.21
CA LYS A 66 -7.93 8.57 -10.64
C LYS A 66 -7.33 7.72 -9.53
N TYR A 67 -6.43 8.29 -8.73
CA TYR A 67 -5.73 7.58 -7.66
C TYR A 67 -6.32 7.82 -6.27
N ASN A 68 -7.44 8.54 -6.18
CA ASN A 68 -8.13 8.90 -4.95
C ASN A 68 -7.16 9.52 -3.90
N VAL A 69 -6.41 10.53 -4.32
CA VAL A 69 -5.49 11.31 -3.47
C VAL A 69 -5.73 12.81 -3.67
N CYS A 70 -5.24 13.65 -2.77
CA CYS A 70 -5.34 15.10 -2.98
C CYS A 70 -4.31 15.59 -4.03
N GLU A 71 -4.63 16.69 -4.68
CA GLU A 71 -3.76 17.29 -5.71
C GLU A 71 -2.37 17.65 -5.15
N ARG A 72 -2.29 18.13 -3.90
CA ARG A 72 -1.01 18.36 -3.20
C ARG A 72 -0.14 17.09 -3.14
N THR A 73 -0.75 15.92 -2.94
CA THR A 73 -0.03 14.64 -2.93
C THR A 73 0.53 14.32 -4.32
N VAL A 74 -0.26 14.52 -5.38
CA VAL A 74 0.19 14.33 -6.77
C VAL A 74 1.37 15.26 -7.08
N ARG A 75 1.25 16.54 -6.71
CA ARG A 75 2.33 17.54 -6.87
C ARG A 75 3.60 17.10 -6.14
N ASN A 76 3.51 16.78 -4.85
CA ASN A 76 4.66 16.29 -4.08
C ASN A 76 5.32 15.05 -4.71
N ILE A 77 4.51 14.12 -5.24
CA ILE A 77 5.01 12.93 -5.92
C ILE A 77 5.78 13.29 -7.21
N CYS A 78 5.23 14.18 -8.03
CA CYS A 78 5.84 14.62 -9.29
C CYS A 78 7.09 15.47 -9.05
N ASP A 79 7.05 16.36 -8.07
CA ASP A 79 8.14 17.27 -7.71
C ASP A 79 9.27 16.57 -6.92
N GLY A 80 9.07 15.30 -6.54
CA GLY A 80 10.03 14.53 -5.76
C GLY A 80 10.16 14.99 -4.30
N VAL A 81 9.25 15.85 -3.85
CA VAL A 81 9.22 16.36 -2.47
C VAL A 81 8.70 15.24 -1.57
N THR A 82 9.52 14.85 -0.59
CA THR A 82 9.05 13.99 0.49
C THR A 82 8.00 14.77 1.29
N PRO A 83 6.77 14.25 1.45
CA PRO A 83 5.73 14.98 2.14
C PRO A 83 6.15 15.20 3.60
N VAL A 84 6.50 16.45 3.92
CA VAL A 84 6.69 16.89 5.30
C VAL A 84 5.32 16.82 5.96
N ILE A 85 5.22 16.00 7.00
CA ILE A 85 4.00 15.91 7.80
C ILE A 85 3.93 17.21 8.61
N ASP A 86 2.88 18.01 8.47
CA ASP A 86 2.73 19.27 9.20
C ASP A 86 2.89 19.01 10.71
N GLY A 87 3.87 19.67 11.33
CA GLY A 87 4.29 19.46 12.73
C GLY A 87 5.52 18.56 12.92
N GLN A 88 6.06 17.96 11.85
CA GLN A 88 7.29 17.17 11.87
C GLN A 88 8.42 17.95 11.17
N ILE A 89 9.46 18.32 11.92
CA ILE A 89 10.70 18.89 11.37
C ILE A 89 11.53 17.79 10.70
N ASN A 90 12.01 17.99 9.47
CA ASN A 90 13.02 17.10 8.92
C ASN A 90 14.34 17.36 9.65
N LEU A 91 15.15 16.32 9.85
CA LEU A 91 16.45 16.40 10.54
C LEU A 91 17.39 17.45 9.91
N PHE A 92 17.15 17.83 8.66
CA PHE A 92 17.96 18.76 7.87
C PHE A 92 17.34 20.16 7.70
N ASP A 93 16.17 20.43 8.30
CA ASP A 93 15.53 21.76 8.18
C ASP A 93 16.12 22.81 9.14
N ASN A 94 17.13 22.44 9.96
CA ASN A 94 17.79 23.31 10.96
C ASN A 94 19.33 23.32 10.87
N ILE A 95 19.91 23.17 9.67
CA ILE A 95 21.36 23.37 9.45
C ILE A 95 21.57 24.47 8.42
#